data_AF-A0A7Z2GJD2-F1
#
_entry.id   AF-A0A7Z2GJD2-F1
#
_cell.length_a   1.000
_cell.length_b   1.000
_cell.length_c   1.000
_cell.angle_alpha   90.00
_cell.angle_beta   90.00
_cell.angle_gamma   90.00
#
_symmetry.space_group_name_H-M   'P 1'
#
loop_
_entity.id
_entity.type
_entity.pdbx_description
1 polymer ?
#
loop_
_entity_poly.entity_id
_entity_poly.type
_entity_poly.pdbx_seq_one_letter_code
_entity_poly.pdbx_strand_id
1 'polypeptide(L)'
;MFVKIALWKINAIQFLRDKHGKYEGAGGSYAKVAGAFLESQGFKNVTSELPDARWALPGDVIVYHVAGDTQTADGKGQPGHIDIRTYHYYVSDFKRNYLCVGGRNPDGTRHFYEPIGIYRKAGFSDPLALARMKAFLKIIRSREAKTFFELGGDAKTYYASQGVYSLSGGIKDLSTYPPGAHHQGAYQMTKAVWTAGQAAGAGALPADFQPATQDRYAVFLMEGRPGRFDPKTQQPQPTALGYVRTGEVEKAVGLLRSEWASMPGTSQDQGYTMAQLKSDFDKYVKEFSN
;
A
#
# COMPACT_ATOMS: atom_id res chain seq x y z
N MET A 1 -0.99 22.73 -2.14
CA MET A 1 -0.62 23.55 -3.32
C MET A 1 0.39 22.84 -4.23
N PHE A 2 1.47 22.25 -3.69
CA PHE A 2 2.53 21.58 -4.47
C PHE A 2 2.06 20.44 -5.39
N VAL A 3 1.21 19.53 -4.91
CA VAL A 3 0.64 18.45 -5.74
C VAL A 3 -0.10 19.01 -6.96
N LYS A 4 -0.95 20.04 -6.78
CA LYS A 4 -1.66 20.70 -7.91
C LYS A 4 -0.67 21.30 -8.91
N ILE A 5 0.41 21.95 -8.45
CA ILE A 5 1.45 22.49 -9.32
C ILE A 5 2.16 21.36 -10.10
N ALA A 6 2.50 20.25 -9.45
CA ALA A 6 3.12 19.10 -10.11
C ALA A 6 2.21 18.52 -11.20
N LEU A 7 0.92 18.33 -10.90
CA LEU A 7 -0.07 17.85 -11.86
C LEU A 7 -0.26 18.81 -13.03
N TRP A 8 -0.25 20.12 -12.79
CA TRP A 8 -0.35 21.12 -13.84
C TRP A 8 0.87 21.12 -14.76
N LYS A 9 2.08 21.02 -14.21
CA LYS A 9 3.33 20.97 -14.99
C LYS A 9 3.39 19.80 -15.97
N ILE A 10 2.70 18.70 -15.67
CA ILE A 10 2.63 17.52 -16.54
C ILE A 10 1.34 17.48 -17.38
N ASN A 11 0.59 18.59 -17.43
CA ASN A 11 -0.69 18.70 -18.13
C ASN A 11 -1.77 17.70 -17.66
N ALA A 12 -1.64 17.18 -16.43
CA ALA A 12 -2.65 16.32 -15.81
C ALA A 12 -3.84 17.12 -15.25
N ILE A 13 -3.69 18.42 -15.00
CA ILE A 13 -4.79 19.33 -14.67
C ILE A 13 -4.60 20.66 -15.41
N GLN A 14 -5.66 21.45 -15.53
CA GLN A 14 -5.62 22.81 -16.03
C GLN A 14 -6.07 23.77 -14.93
N PHE A 15 -5.32 24.87 -14.74
CA PHE A 15 -5.82 25.99 -13.96
C PHE A 15 -6.65 26.89 -14.87
N LEU A 16 -7.97 26.75 -14.81
CA LEU A 16 -8.88 27.63 -15.53
C LEU A 16 -8.91 29.00 -14.84
N ARG A 17 -8.80 30.06 -15.62
CA ARG A 17 -9.01 31.43 -15.14
C ARG A 17 -10.49 31.75 -15.27
N ASP A 18 -11.05 32.36 -14.24
CA ASP A 18 -12.38 32.95 -14.31
C ASP A 18 -12.39 34.11 -15.31
N LYS A 19 -13.60 34.61 -15.57
CA LYS A 19 -13.86 35.80 -16.41
C LYS A 19 -13.16 37.08 -15.93
N HIS A 20 -12.55 37.09 -14.74
CA HIS A 20 -11.81 38.20 -14.16
C HIS A 20 -10.28 37.96 -14.20
N GLY A 21 -9.82 36.91 -14.88
CA GLY A 21 -8.41 36.56 -14.99
C GLY A 21 -7.81 35.96 -13.72
N LYS A 22 -8.62 35.68 -12.70
CA LYS A 22 -8.20 35.01 -11.47
C LYS A 22 -8.30 33.51 -11.68
N TYR A 23 -7.31 32.73 -11.25
CA TYR A 23 -7.46 31.28 -11.31
C TYR A 23 -8.64 30.88 -10.43
N GLU A 24 -9.63 30.18 -11.00
CA GLU A 24 -10.72 29.64 -10.20
C GLU A 24 -10.08 28.71 -9.17
N GLY A 25 -10.30 29.01 -7.89
CA GLY A 25 -9.89 28.18 -6.76
C GLY A 25 -10.72 26.89 -6.68
N ALA A 26 -10.99 26.24 -7.83
CA ALA A 26 -11.98 25.20 -8.03
C ALA A 26 -11.74 23.91 -7.23
N GLY A 27 -10.75 23.87 -6.33
CA GLY A 27 -10.50 22.77 -5.42
C GLY A 27 -10.16 23.16 -3.99
N GLY A 28 -10.63 24.33 -3.55
CA GLY A 28 -10.47 24.84 -2.18
C GLY A 28 -9.01 25.09 -1.76
N SER A 29 -8.86 25.79 -0.62
CA SER A 29 -7.55 26.06 0.00
C SER A 29 -6.96 24.83 0.70
N TYR A 30 -7.80 23.83 1.03
CA TYR A 30 -7.44 22.66 1.81
C TYR A 30 -7.31 21.40 0.97
N ALA A 31 -6.42 20.50 1.40
CA ALA A 31 -6.17 19.24 0.70
C ALA A 31 -7.39 18.31 0.77
N LYS A 32 -8.08 18.25 1.92
CA LYS A 32 -9.25 17.37 2.14
C LYS A 32 -10.44 17.61 1.19
N VAL A 33 -10.51 18.78 0.54
CA VAL A 33 -11.58 19.12 -0.41
C VAL A 33 -11.12 19.06 -1.88
N ALA A 34 -9.94 18.51 -2.15
CA ALA A 34 -9.40 18.44 -3.50
C ALA A 34 -10.13 17.45 -4.42
N GLY A 35 -10.96 16.55 -3.87
CA GLY A 35 -11.62 15.48 -4.61
C GLY A 35 -12.46 15.96 -5.79
N ALA A 36 -13.45 16.82 -5.52
CA ALA A 36 -14.36 17.35 -6.54
C ALA A 36 -13.60 18.09 -7.67
N PHE A 37 -12.49 18.75 -7.32
CA PHE A 37 -11.61 19.36 -8.31
C PHE A 37 -10.90 18.33 -9.16
N LEU A 38 -10.30 17.30 -8.57
CA LEU A 38 -9.63 16.25 -9.34
C LEU A 38 -10.61 15.59 -10.32
N GLU A 39 -11.84 15.33 -9.88
CA GLU A 39 -12.89 14.78 -10.74
C GLU A 39 -13.27 15.73 -11.89
N SER A 40 -13.38 17.04 -11.64
CA SER A 40 -13.59 18.03 -12.72
C SER A 40 -12.43 18.11 -13.71
N GLN A 41 -11.24 17.66 -13.32
CA GLN A 41 -10.06 17.54 -14.18
C GLN A 41 -9.94 16.17 -14.89
N GLY A 42 -10.98 15.34 -14.81
CA GLY A 42 -11.04 14.04 -15.47
C GLY A 42 -10.33 12.91 -14.72
N PHE A 43 -10.07 13.08 -13.42
CA PHE A 43 -9.73 11.94 -12.57
C PHE A 43 -10.99 11.15 -12.20
N LYS A 44 -10.86 9.84 -12.05
CA LYS A 44 -11.89 8.96 -11.50
C LYS A 44 -11.54 8.63 -10.05
N ASN A 45 -12.51 8.75 -9.13
CA ASN A 45 -12.38 8.23 -7.78
C ASN A 45 -12.44 6.69 -7.82
N VAL A 46 -11.35 6.03 -7.45
CA VAL A 46 -11.18 4.56 -7.45
C VAL A 46 -11.06 3.99 -6.04
N THR A 47 -11.42 4.76 -5.01
CA THR A 47 -11.25 4.37 -3.60
C THR A 47 -11.92 3.05 -3.27
N SER A 48 -13.15 2.84 -3.76
CA SER A 48 -13.92 1.61 -3.53
C SER A 48 -13.40 0.40 -4.31
N GLU A 49 -12.52 0.61 -5.29
CA GLU A 49 -11.92 -0.47 -6.10
C GLU A 49 -10.65 -1.04 -5.45
N LEU A 50 -10.14 -0.40 -4.40
CA LEU A 50 -8.89 -0.74 -3.76
C LEU A 50 -9.13 -1.18 -2.31
N PRO A 51 -8.42 -2.22 -1.83
CA PRO A 51 -8.55 -2.63 -0.44
C PRO A 51 -7.92 -1.63 0.53
N ASP A 52 -6.87 -0.92 0.12
CA ASP A 52 -6.15 0.04 0.96
C ASP A 52 -5.42 1.07 0.09
N ALA A 53 -5.12 2.25 0.64
CA ALA A 53 -4.40 3.30 -0.10
C ALA A 53 -3.00 2.88 -0.55
N ARG A 54 -2.37 1.90 0.12
CA ARG A 54 -1.09 1.33 -0.34
C ARG A 54 -1.19 0.59 -1.65
N TRP A 55 -2.40 0.23 -2.10
CA TRP A 55 -2.68 -0.39 -3.39
C TRP A 55 -2.84 0.61 -4.53
N ALA A 56 -2.86 1.91 -4.24
CA ALA A 56 -2.85 2.95 -5.25
C ALA A 56 -1.65 2.77 -6.21
N LEU A 57 -1.89 2.99 -7.49
CA LEU A 57 -0.89 2.85 -8.54
C LEU A 57 0.03 4.07 -8.55
N PRO A 58 1.27 3.91 -9.06
CA PRO A 58 2.07 5.07 -9.44
C PRO A 58 1.24 5.99 -10.34
N GLY A 59 1.17 7.28 -10.01
CA GLY A 59 0.35 8.28 -10.69
C GLY A 59 -0.99 8.61 -10.01
N ASP A 60 -1.49 7.74 -9.14
CA ASP A 60 -2.71 8.02 -8.38
C ASP A 60 -2.48 9.13 -7.36
N VAL A 61 -3.50 9.96 -7.15
CA VAL A 61 -3.53 11.03 -6.16
C VAL A 61 -4.34 10.56 -4.96
N ILE A 62 -3.76 10.60 -3.76
CA ILE A 62 -4.42 10.18 -2.52
C ILE A 62 -4.72 11.44 -1.70
N VAL A 63 -5.98 11.59 -1.30
CA VAL A 63 -6.47 12.71 -0.50
C VAL A 63 -6.87 12.19 0.88
N TYR A 64 -6.50 12.93 1.92
CA TYR A 64 -6.70 12.56 3.31
C TYR A 64 -7.41 13.68 4.09
N HIS A 65 -8.18 13.30 5.09
CA HIS A 65 -8.57 14.17 6.21
C HIS A 65 -7.83 13.76 7.48
N VAL A 66 -7.91 14.60 8.50
CA VAL A 66 -7.42 14.25 9.84
C VAL A 66 -8.48 13.39 10.52
N ALA A 67 -8.08 12.26 11.12
CA ALA A 67 -8.98 11.37 11.84
C ALA A 67 -9.72 12.13 12.95
N GLY A 68 -11.04 11.91 13.06
CA GLY A 68 -11.91 12.65 13.97
C GLY A 68 -12.32 14.06 13.50
N ASP A 69 -11.78 14.55 12.38
CA ASP A 69 -12.26 15.77 11.72
C ASP A 69 -13.50 15.41 10.87
N THR A 70 -14.68 15.81 11.33
CA THR A 70 -15.93 15.68 10.56
C THR A 70 -16.02 16.83 9.56
N GLN A 71 -16.22 16.50 8.28
CA GLN A 71 -16.23 17.45 7.18
C GLN A 71 -17.30 18.54 7.36
N THR A 72 -16.89 19.80 7.18
CA THR A 72 -17.77 20.82 6.61
C THR A 72 -17.15 21.34 5.31
N ALA A 73 -17.98 21.45 4.27
CA ALA A 73 -17.63 22.05 2.98
C ALA A 73 -17.33 23.57 3.08
N ASP A 74 -17.43 24.16 4.28
CA ASP A 74 -17.25 25.58 4.57
C ASP A 74 -15.79 25.98 4.84
N GLY A 75 -14.83 25.06 4.77
CA GLY A 75 -13.42 25.34 5.03
C GLY A 75 -13.07 25.48 6.51
N LYS A 76 -13.87 24.94 7.43
CA LYS A 76 -13.49 24.81 8.84
C LYS A 76 -12.82 23.47 9.13
N GLY A 77 -12.10 23.40 10.25
CA GLY A 77 -11.36 22.21 10.68
C GLY A 77 -9.95 22.09 10.09
N GLN A 78 -9.39 20.88 10.14
CA GLN A 78 -7.99 20.65 9.77
C GLN A 78 -7.82 20.60 8.24
N PRO A 79 -6.65 21.00 7.69
CA PRO A 79 -6.45 21.12 6.24
C PRO A 79 -6.40 19.77 5.48
N GLY A 80 -6.24 18.65 6.20
CA GLY A 80 -6.00 17.33 5.60
C GLY A 80 -4.61 17.18 4.98
N HIS A 81 -4.45 16.20 4.09
CA HIS A 81 -3.22 15.97 3.32
C HIS A 81 -3.52 15.49 1.89
N ILE A 82 -2.54 15.57 1.00
CA ILE A 82 -2.64 15.06 -0.37
C ILE A 82 -1.27 14.62 -0.87
N ASP A 83 -1.19 13.43 -1.45
CA ASP A 83 0.03 12.86 -2.03
C ASP A 83 -0.21 12.39 -3.47
N ILE A 84 0.87 12.37 -4.27
CA ILE A 84 0.94 11.56 -5.49
C ILE A 84 1.72 10.28 -5.15
N ARG A 85 1.15 9.11 -5.47
CA ARG A 85 1.85 7.84 -5.35
C ARG A 85 2.83 7.69 -6.50
N THR A 86 4.06 7.30 -6.20
CA THR A 86 5.06 6.83 -7.17
C THR A 86 5.31 5.34 -6.95
N TYR A 87 6.26 4.74 -7.67
CA TYR A 87 6.63 3.34 -7.43
C TYR A 87 7.09 3.11 -5.98
N HIS A 88 8.02 3.93 -5.48
CA HIS A 88 8.62 3.75 -4.15
C HIS A 88 8.10 4.72 -3.08
N TYR A 89 7.46 5.81 -3.48
CA TYR A 89 7.24 6.97 -2.61
C TYR A 89 5.83 7.52 -2.67
N TYR A 90 5.50 8.31 -1.66
CA TYR A 90 4.41 9.27 -1.63
C TYR A 90 5.03 10.66 -1.69
N VAL A 91 4.58 11.48 -2.62
CA VAL A 91 5.17 12.79 -2.91
C VAL A 91 4.11 13.87 -2.78
N SER A 92 4.38 14.82 -1.89
CA SER A 92 3.60 16.04 -1.67
C SER A 92 4.54 17.24 -1.66
N ASP A 93 4.49 18.08 -0.64
CA ASP A 93 5.52 19.09 -0.35
C ASP A 93 6.81 18.47 0.23
N PHE A 94 6.73 17.22 0.67
CA PHE A 94 7.87 16.37 1.03
C PHE A 94 7.75 15.01 0.34
N LYS A 95 8.82 14.20 0.43
CA LYS A 95 8.86 12.81 -0.05
C LYS A 95 8.87 11.86 1.15
N ARG A 96 8.07 10.78 1.10
CA ARG A 96 8.10 9.66 2.07
C ARG A 96 8.05 8.33 1.34
N ASN A 97 8.52 7.27 1.97
CA ASN A 97 8.47 5.90 1.44
C ASN A 97 7.37 5.03 2.09
N TYR A 98 6.50 5.62 2.90
CA TYR A 98 5.39 4.96 3.56
C TYR A 98 4.14 5.84 3.50
N LEU A 99 2.95 5.23 3.59
CA LEU A 99 1.68 5.94 3.53
C LEU A 99 1.63 7.04 4.61
N CYS A 100 1.14 8.22 4.26
CA CYS A 100 1.06 9.33 5.21
C CYS A 100 -0.06 9.09 6.23
N VAL A 101 0.25 8.35 7.31
CA VAL A 101 -0.72 7.99 8.37
C VAL A 101 -0.78 9.01 9.50
N GLY A 102 0.12 10.01 9.52
CA GLY A 102 0.10 11.04 10.54
C GLY A 102 1.07 12.18 10.32
N GLY A 103 0.87 13.22 11.13
CA GLY A 103 1.65 14.43 11.18
C GLY A 103 1.81 14.95 12.60
N ARG A 104 2.45 16.11 12.72
CA ARG A 104 2.64 16.81 13.99
C ARG A 104 1.85 18.11 13.97
N ASN A 105 1.10 18.37 15.03
CA ASN A 105 0.43 19.63 15.27
C ASN A 105 1.46 20.70 15.73
N PRO A 106 1.12 22.00 15.62
CA PRO A 106 1.98 23.09 16.10
C PRO A 106 2.33 23.01 17.58
N ASP A 107 1.43 22.47 18.41
CA ASP A 107 1.62 22.26 19.85
C ASP A 107 2.52 21.03 20.17
N GLY A 108 3.01 20.34 19.14
CA GLY A 108 3.89 19.19 19.26
C GLY A 108 3.17 17.85 19.41
N THR A 109 1.84 17.82 19.56
CA THR A 109 1.03 16.59 19.57
C THR A 109 0.97 15.96 18.16
N ARG A 110 0.49 14.72 18.07
CA ARG A 110 0.32 14.02 16.79
C ARG A 110 -1.15 14.03 16.37
N HIS A 111 -1.36 14.14 15.07
CA HIS A 111 -2.64 13.84 14.43
C HIS A 111 -2.46 12.72 13.41
N PHE A 112 -3.54 11.99 13.15
CA PHE A 112 -3.54 10.87 12.21
C PHE A 112 -4.35 11.22 10.98
N TYR A 113 -3.94 10.69 9.84
CA TYR A 113 -4.61 10.91 8.56
C TYR A 113 -5.36 9.65 8.14
N GLU A 114 -6.54 9.86 7.58
CA GLU A 114 -7.37 8.81 6.99
C GLU A 114 -7.54 9.11 5.50
N PRO A 115 -7.26 8.15 4.59
CA PRO A 115 -7.54 8.34 3.17
C PRO A 115 -9.05 8.47 2.93
N ILE A 116 -9.47 9.55 2.28
CA ILE A 116 -10.87 9.81 1.91
C ILE A 116 -11.12 9.73 0.41
N GLY A 117 -10.05 9.66 -0.38
CA GLY A 117 -10.17 9.53 -1.82
C GLY A 117 -8.86 9.13 -2.49
N ILE A 118 -8.94 8.23 -3.46
CA ILE A 118 -7.85 7.84 -4.36
C ILE A 118 -8.34 8.14 -5.78
N TYR A 119 -7.64 9.01 -6.48
CA TYR A 119 -8.05 9.56 -7.75
C TYR A 119 -7.06 9.16 -8.84
N ARG A 120 -7.55 8.51 -9.88
CA ARG A 120 -6.75 8.03 -11.02
C ARG A 120 -7.10 8.78 -12.28
N LYS A 121 -6.09 9.24 -13.02
CA LYS A 121 -6.27 9.80 -14.36
C LYS A 121 -5.78 8.82 -15.42
N ALA A 122 -6.62 8.57 -16.42
CA ALA A 122 -6.25 7.71 -17.55
C ALA A 122 -4.99 8.23 -18.24
N GLY A 123 -4.07 7.33 -18.58
CA GLY A 123 -2.78 7.65 -19.21
C GLY A 123 -1.68 8.12 -18.25
N PHE A 124 -1.96 8.33 -16.97
CA PHE A 124 -0.97 8.76 -15.96
C PHE A 124 -0.62 7.68 -14.93
N SER A 125 -1.20 6.48 -15.03
CA SER A 125 -0.95 5.37 -14.12
C SER A 125 -0.40 4.13 -14.82
N ASP A 126 0.49 3.38 -14.16
CA ASP A 126 0.97 2.05 -14.63
C ASP A 126 0.08 0.92 -14.09
N PRO A 127 -0.82 0.32 -14.91
CA PRO A 127 -1.65 -0.81 -14.47
C PRO A 127 -0.84 -2.08 -14.17
N LEU A 128 0.34 -2.26 -14.79
CA LEU A 128 1.18 -3.43 -14.54
C LEU A 128 1.74 -3.46 -13.11
N ALA A 129 1.84 -2.30 -12.45
CA ALA A 129 2.24 -2.22 -11.06
C ALA A 129 1.32 -3.06 -10.14
N LEU A 130 0.01 -3.11 -10.43
CA LEU A 130 -0.93 -3.95 -9.68
C LEU A 130 -0.73 -5.43 -9.95
N ALA A 131 -0.60 -5.80 -11.23
CA ALA A 131 -0.40 -7.18 -11.64
C ALA A 131 0.88 -7.75 -11.02
N ARG A 132 1.96 -6.99 -11.05
CA ARG A 132 3.24 -7.32 -10.39
C ARG A 132 3.10 -7.49 -8.88
N MET A 133 2.40 -6.56 -8.21
CA MET A 133 2.15 -6.68 -6.78
C MET A 133 1.36 -7.95 -6.43
N LYS A 134 0.26 -8.23 -7.16
CA LYS A 134 -0.55 -9.44 -6.98
C LYS A 134 0.24 -10.71 -7.25
N ALA A 135 1.05 -10.71 -8.30
CA ALA A 135 1.95 -11.82 -8.65
C ALA A 135 2.93 -12.11 -7.50
N PHE A 136 3.57 -11.07 -6.95
CA PHE A 136 4.52 -11.23 -5.86
C PHE A 136 3.84 -11.71 -4.57
N LEU A 137 2.65 -11.19 -4.25
CA LEU A 137 1.86 -11.70 -3.11
C LEU A 137 1.55 -13.20 -3.27
N LYS A 138 1.14 -13.63 -4.46
CA LYS A 138 0.88 -15.06 -4.75
C LYS A 138 2.13 -15.92 -4.59
N ILE A 139 3.32 -15.43 -4.95
CA ILE A 139 4.59 -16.11 -4.69
C ILE A 139 4.81 -16.27 -3.19
N ILE A 140 4.64 -15.21 -2.39
CA ILE A 140 4.83 -15.32 -0.94
C ILE A 140 3.88 -16.40 -0.39
N ARG A 141 2.60 -16.38 -0.77
CA ARG A 141 1.61 -17.37 -0.31
C ARG A 141 1.95 -18.80 -0.73
N SER A 142 2.40 -19.00 -1.97
CA SER A 142 2.76 -20.34 -2.47
C SER A 142 3.98 -20.93 -1.76
N ARG A 143 4.79 -20.11 -1.11
CA ARG A 143 6.01 -20.54 -0.41
C ARG A 143 5.83 -20.60 1.10
N GLU A 144 5.31 -19.55 1.71
CA GLU A 144 5.07 -19.47 3.16
C GLU A 144 3.96 -20.44 3.61
N ALA A 145 2.93 -20.64 2.79
CA ALA A 145 1.83 -21.57 3.05
C ALA A 145 1.81 -22.75 2.07
N LYS A 146 2.99 -23.21 1.64
CA LYS A 146 3.20 -24.22 0.58
C LYS A 146 2.26 -25.43 0.68
N THR A 147 2.14 -26.04 1.86
CA THR A 147 1.29 -27.23 2.04
C THR A 147 -0.19 -26.94 1.72
N PHE A 148 -0.71 -25.79 2.15
CA PHE A 148 -2.10 -25.40 1.86
C PHE A 148 -2.27 -25.03 0.38
N PHE A 149 -1.26 -24.41 -0.21
CA PHE A 149 -1.25 -24.10 -1.64
C PHE A 149 -1.29 -25.38 -2.49
N GLU A 150 -0.48 -26.39 -2.15
CA GLU A 150 -0.43 -27.67 -2.86
C GLU A 150 -1.69 -28.52 -2.67
N LEU A 151 -2.25 -28.55 -1.45
CA LEU A 151 -3.42 -29.38 -1.13
C LEU A 151 -4.75 -28.77 -1.61
N GLY A 152 -4.84 -27.44 -1.73
CA GLY A 152 -6.13 -26.80 -1.97
C GLY A 152 -6.09 -25.48 -2.74
N GLY A 153 -4.92 -25.10 -3.27
CA GLY A 153 -4.75 -23.90 -4.08
C GLY A 153 -4.59 -22.61 -3.29
N ASP A 154 -4.40 -21.51 -4.01
CA ASP A 154 -4.05 -20.19 -3.46
C ASP A 154 -5.04 -19.71 -2.39
N ALA A 155 -6.34 -19.86 -2.62
CA ALA A 155 -7.37 -19.42 -1.67
C ALA A 155 -7.30 -20.13 -0.31
N LYS A 156 -6.72 -21.33 -0.23
CA LYS A 156 -6.58 -22.07 1.03
C LYS A 156 -5.42 -21.58 1.88
N THR A 157 -4.44 -20.89 1.30
CA THR A 157 -3.27 -20.36 2.04
C THR A 157 -3.65 -19.43 3.18
N TYR A 158 -4.73 -18.66 3.04
CA TYR A 158 -5.25 -17.75 4.09
C TYR A 158 -5.66 -18.43 5.40
N TYR A 159 -5.85 -19.74 5.37
CA TYR A 159 -6.24 -20.56 6.51
C TYR A 159 -5.06 -21.36 7.09
N ALA A 160 -3.84 -21.17 6.56
CA ALA A 160 -2.66 -21.88 7.03
C ALA A 160 -2.27 -21.42 8.45
N SER A 161 -1.77 -22.36 9.25
CA SER A 161 -1.21 -22.10 10.56
C SER A 161 0.12 -22.84 10.68
N GLN A 162 1.09 -22.25 11.37
CA GLN A 162 2.41 -22.86 11.55
C GLN A 162 2.29 -24.27 12.13
N GLY A 163 2.99 -25.23 11.52
CA GLY A 163 3.00 -26.62 11.97
C GLY A 163 1.74 -27.41 11.62
N VAL A 164 0.76 -26.82 10.92
CA VAL A 164 -0.43 -27.52 10.42
C VAL A 164 -0.21 -27.92 8.96
N TYR A 165 -0.36 -29.22 8.69
CA TYR A 165 -0.11 -29.81 7.36
C TYR A 165 -1.37 -30.40 6.70
N SER A 166 -2.55 -30.15 7.25
CA SER A 166 -3.84 -30.59 6.69
C SER A 166 -4.85 -29.45 6.59
N LEU A 167 -5.67 -29.46 5.54
CA LEU A 167 -6.70 -28.42 5.34
C LEU A 167 -7.75 -28.42 6.47
N SER A 168 -8.05 -29.58 7.04
CA SER A 168 -9.01 -29.71 8.15
C SER A 168 -8.49 -29.06 9.44
N GLY A 169 -7.16 -29.04 9.65
CA GLY A 169 -6.53 -28.39 10.80
C GLY A 169 -6.32 -26.88 10.65
N GLY A 170 -6.63 -26.29 9.49
CA GLY A 170 -6.43 -24.86 9.25
C GLY A 170 -7.30 -23.96 10.14
N ILE A 171 -6.96 -22.67 10.16
CA ILE A 171 -7.66 -21.61 10.89
C ILE A 171 -9.16 -21.66 10.59
N LYS A 172 -10.00 -21.54 11.62
CA LYS A 172 -11.47 -21.59 11.51
C LYS A 172 -12.12 -20.23 11.70
N ASP A 173 -11.51 -19.38 12.53
CA ASP A 173 -12.00 -18.05 12.84
C ASP A 173 -11.02 -17.01 12.31
N LEU A 174 -11.53 -16.14 11.44
CA LEU A 174 -10.80 -15.03 10.83
C LEU A 174 -11.32 -13.67 11.33
N SER A 175 -12.11 -13.64 12.41
CA SER A 175 -12.59 -12.40 13.04
C SER A 175 -11.46 -11.61 13.72
N THR A 176 -10.35 -12.26 14.04
CA THR A 176 -9.15 -11.66 14.65
C THR A 176 -7.92 -12.54 14.42
N TYR A 177 -6.74 -12.12 14.88
CA TYR A 177 -5.53 -12.92 14.78
C TYR A 177 -5.70 -14.26 15.51
N PRO A 178 -5.50 -15.41 14.83
CA PRO A 178 -5.77 -16.71 15.41
C PRO A 178 -4.85 -17.03 16.60
N PRO A 179 -5.37 -17.62 17.70
CA PRO A 179 -4.56 -18.01 18.84
C PRO A 179 -3.64 -19.21 18.51
N GLY A 180 -2.69 -19.49 19.41
CA GLY A 180 -1.90 -20.73 19.40
C GLY A 180 -0.52 -20.62 18.76
N ALA A 181 -0.44 -20.32 17.45
CA ALA A 181 0.83 -20.34 16.72
C ALA A 181 1.51 -18.96 16.60
N HIS A 182 2.84 -18.99 16.44
CA HIS A 182 3.64 -17.77 16.25
C HIS A 182 3.48 -17.16 14.86
N HIS A 183 3.22 -17.98 13.84
CA HIS A 183 3.02 -17.55 12.46
C HIS A 183 1.67 -18.04 11.93
N GLN A 184 0.90 -17.14 11.32
CA GLN A 184 -0.48 -17.42 10.88
C GLN A 184 -0.75 -16.89 9.47
N GLY A 185 -1.68 -17.56 8.77
CA GLY A 185 -2.24 -17.12 7.51
C GLY A 185 -1.31 -17.30 6.31
N ALA A 186 -1.73 -16.72 5.18
CA ALA A 186 -1.08 -16.94 3.89
C ALA A 186 0.36 -16.41 3.82
N TYR A 187 0.68 -15.44 4.68
CA TYR A 187 1.97 -14.77 4.75
C TYR A 187 2.78 -15.15 5.99
N GLN A 188 2.34 -16.16 6.75
CA GLN A 188 2.97 -16.62 8.00
C GLN A 188 3.31 -15.46 8.94
N MET A 189 2.34 -14.56 9.11
CA MET A 189 2.50 -13.31 9.82
C MET A 189 2.56 -13.55 11.33
N THR A 190 3.40 -12.79 12.03
CA THR A 190 3.47 -12.86 13.49
C THR A 190 2.46 -11.94 14.17
N LYS A 191 2.07 -12.29 15.40
CA LYS A 191 1.21 -11.42 16.23
C LYS A 191 1.84 -10.05 16.49
N ALA A 192 3.16 -9.95 16.56
CA ALA A 192 3.86 -8.69 16.75
C ALA A 192 3.67 -7.75 15.55
N VAL A 193 3.84 -8.28 14.33
CA VAL A 193 3.55 -7.53 13.09
C VAL A 193 2.07 -7.16 13.01
N TRP A 194 1.19 -8.11 13.33
CA TRP A 194 -0.25 -7.90 13.37
C TRP A 194 -0.64 -6.69 14.24
N THR A 195 -0.21 -6.69 15.49
CA THR A 195 -0.48 -5.58 16.43
C THR A 195 0.17 -4.27 15.96
N ALA A 196 1.41 -4.31 15.45
CA ALA A 196 2.09 -3.12 14.96
C ALA A 196 1.38 -2.46 13.77
N GLY A 197 0.79 -3.24 12.88
CA GLY A 197 0.02 -2.73 11.74
C GLY A 197 -1.29 -2.04 12.14
N GLN A 198 -1.90 -2.39 13.27
CA GLN A 198 -3.14 -1.74 13.73
C GLN A 198 -2.88 -0.36 14.32
N ALA A 199 -1.67 -0.08 14.80
CA ALA A 199 -1.36 1.21 15.40
C ALA A 199 -1.61 2.35 14.40
N ALA A 200 -2.39 3.36 14.82
CA ALA A 200 -2.78 4.51 14.00
C ALA A 200 -1.58 5.25 13.40
N GLY A 201 -0.46 5.32 14.15
CA GLY A 201 0.79 5.93 13.68
C GLY A 201 1.66 5.06 12.79
N ALA A 202 1.20 3.87 12.41
CA ALA A 202 1.94 2.93 11.57
C ALA A 202 1.12 2.47 10.37
N GLY A 203 0.25 1.47 10.55
CA GLY A 203 -0.52 0.89 9.47
C GLY A 203 -1.95 1.42 9.38
N ALA A 204 -2.57 1.68 10.55
CA ALA A 204 -4.02 1.88 10.71
C ALA A 204 -4.85 0.75 10.04
N LEU A 205 -4.35 -0.48 10.10
CA LEU A 205 -4.95 -1.63 9.43
C LEU A 205 -6.10 -2.24 10.26
N PRO A 206 -7.11 -2.89 9.62
CA PRO A 206 -8.20 -3.56 10.31
C PRO A 206 -7.73 -4.67 11.26
N ALA A 207 -8.56 -4.96 12.27
CA ALA A 207 -8.26 -5.96 13.30
C ALA A 207 -8.83 -7.37 13.02
N ASP A 208 -9.54 -7.56 11.90
CA ASP A 208 -9.95 -8.89 11.42
C ASP A 208 -8.81 -9.61 10.69
N PHE A 209 -8.86 -10.93 10.55
CA PHE A 209 -7.82 -11.70 9.84
C PHE A 209 -8.30 -12.23 8.49
N GLN A 210 -9.23 -11.52 7.85
CA GLN A 210 -9.80 -11.91 6.56
C GLN A 210 -8.73 -11.91 5.46
N PRO A 211 -8.92 -12.66 4.36
CA PRO A 211 -7.95 -12.72 3.26
C PRO A 211 -7.50 -11.34 2.76
N ALA A 212 -8.45 -10.43 2.55
CA ALA A 212 -8.15 -9.06 2.11
C ALA A 212 -7.30 -8.30 3.14
N THR A 213 -7.50 -8.52 4.43
CA THR A 213 -6.72 -7.87 5.48
C THR A 213 -5.32 -8.46 5.58
N GLN A 214 -5.18 -9.79 5.46
CA GLN A 214 -3.86 -10.43 5.36
C GLN A 214 -3.04 -9.85 4.19
N ASP A 215 -3.66 -9.64 3.03
CA ASP A 215 -3.03 -9.00 1.88
C ASP A 215 -2.58 -7.55 2.18
N ARG A 216 -3.41 -6.77 2.88
CA ARG A 216 -3.05 -5.39 3.30
C ARG A 216 -1.82 -5.40 4.19
N TYR A 217 -1.71 -6.35 5.11
CA TYR A 217 -0.55 -6.49 5.99
C TYR A 217 0.70 -6.90 5.23
N ALA A 218 0.61 -7.81 4.26
CA ALA A 218 1.74 -8.16 3.40
C ALA A 218 2.22 -6.94 2.58
N VAL A 219 1.30 -6.14 2.04
CA VAL A 219 1.64 -4.89 1.34
C VAL A 219 2.25 -3.85 2.29
N PHE A 220 1.76 -3.75 3.53
CA PHE A 220 2.35 -2.92 4.57
C PHE A 220 3.80 -3.33 4.90
N LEU A 221 4.08 -4.64 5.01
CA LEU A 221 5.45 -5.14 5.19
C LEU A 221 6.35 -4.84 3.99
N MET A 222 5.85 -5.02 2.76
CA MET A 222 6.61 -4.70 1.54
C MET A 222 6.89 -3.20 1.38
N GLU A 223 5.96 -2.35 1.80
CA GLU A 223 6.17 -0.90 1.89
C GLU A 223 7.25 -0.57 2.93
N GLY A 224 7.28 -1.32 4.03
CA GLY A 224 8.24 -1.19 5.11
C GLY A 224 7.74 -0.28 6.22
N ARG A 225 8.54 -0.16 7.28
CA ARG A 225 8.18 0.66 8.44
C ARG A 225 8.38 2.15 8.17
N PRO A 226 7.55 3.03 8.76
CA PRO A 226 7.78 4.47 8.71
C PRO A 226 9.21 4.86 9.08
N GLY A 227 9.81 5.75 8.28
CA GLY A 227 11.07 6.41 8.65
C GLY A 227 12.37 5.72 8.20
N ARG A 228 12.33 4.85 7.18
CA ARG A 228 13.57 4.35 6.56
C ARG A 228 14.20 5.44 5.67
N PHE A 229 15.09 6.24 6.26
CA PHE A 229 15.87 7.26 5.58
C PHE A 229 17.32 6.82 5.38
N ASP A 230 17.95 7.35 4.34
CA ASP A 230 19.38 7.30 4.17
C ASP A 230 20.06 8.09 5.31
N PRO A 231 21.00 7.52 6.06
CA PRO A 231 21.61 8.21 7.20
C PRO A 231 22.43 9.44 6.78
N LYS A 232 22.96 9.47 5.54
CA LYS A 232 23.80 10.57 5.06
C LYS A 232 22.98 11.69 4.43
N THR A 233 22.02 11.34 3.58
CA THR A 233 21.23 12.30 2.80
C THR A 233 19.89 12.63 3.45
N GLN A 234 19.49 11.90 4.49
CA GLN A 234 18.17 11.98 5.13
C GLN A 234 17.00 11.82 4.15
N GLN A 235 17.25 11.20 2.99
CA GLN A 235 16.25 10.95 1.96
C GLN A 235 15.56 9.61 2.17
N PRO A 236 14.23 9.51 1.92
CA PRO A 236 13.53 8.24 1.97
C PRO A 236 14.17 7.20 1.03
N GLN A 237 14.41 6.01 1.56
CA GLN A 237 14.98 4.88 0.80
C GLN A 237 13.91 4.15 -0.02
N PRO A 238 14.26 3.57 -1.19
CA PRO A 238 13.37 2.70 -1.94
C PRO A 238 12.80 1.54 -1.10
N THR A 239 11.55 1.18 -1.36
CA THR A 239 10.83 0.08 -0.70
C THR A 239 10.86 -1.19 -1.54
N ALA A 240 10.65 -2.35 -0.88
CA ALA A 240 10.49 -3.61 -1.60
C ALA A 240 9.24 -3.58 -2.49
N LEU A 241 8.15 -2.99 -2.00
CA LEU A 241 6.92 -2.79 -2.76
C LEU A 241 7.18 -2.01 -4.06
N GLY A 242 8.00 -0.96 -4.01
CA GLY A 242 8.32 -0.19 -5.21
C GLY A 242 9.14 -0.99 -6.22
N TYR A 243 10.10 -1.81 -5.76
CA TYR A 243 10.85 -2.71 -6.66
C TYR A 243 9.96 -3.79 -7.27
N VAL A 244 9.02 -4.34 -6.51
CA VAL A 244 8.01 -5.26 -7.06
C VAL A 244 7.21 -4.58 -8.17
N ARG A 245 6.76 -3.35 -7.94
CA ARG A 245 5.97 -2.58 -8.90
C ARG A 245 6.74 -2.21 -10.17
N THR A 246 8.06 -2.01 -10.09
CA THR A 246 8.91 -1.81 -11.29
C THR A 246 9.31 -3.12 -11.97
N GLY A 247 9.07 -4.27 -11.32
CA GLY A 247 9.48 -5.60 -11.81
C GLY A 247 10.91 -5.98 -11.42
N GLU A 248 11.61 -5.16 -10.64
CA GLU A 248 12.96 -5.41 -10.13
C GLU A 248 12.96 -6.36 -8.93
N VAL A 249 12.38 -7.56 -9.10
CA VAL A 249 12.10 -8.51 -8.01
C VAL A 249 13.33 -8.97 -7.22
N GLU A 250 14.52 -8.95 -7.82
CA GLU A 250 15.75 -9.29 -7.08
C GLU A 250 16.07 -8.26 -5.99
N LYS A 251 15.89 -6.97 -6.29
CA LYS A 251 16.08 -5.89 -5.31
C LYS A 251 15.01 -5.95 -4.24
N ALA A 252 13.78 -6.31 -4.60
CA ALA A 252 12.71 -6.55 -3.65
C ALA A 252 13.07 -7.69 -2.69
N VAL A 253 13.47 -8.86 -3.20
CA VAL A 253 13.87 -10.01 -2.39
C VAL A 253 15.00 -9.65 -1.42
N GLY A 254 16.01 -8.89 -1.88
CA GLY A 254 17.10 -8.43 -1.01
C GLY A 254 16.64 -7.66 0.22
N LEU A 255 15.50 -6.96 0.15
CA LEU A 255 14.90 -6.23 1.26
C LEU A 255 13.92 -7.07 2.11
N LEU A 256 13.50 -8.23 1.62
CA LEU A 256 12.40 -9.01 2.20
C LEU A 256 12.84 -10.30 2.89
N ARG A 257 14.12 -10.67 2.81
CA ARG A 257 14.67 -11.88 3.47
C ARG A 257 14.47 -11.90 4.99
N SER A 258 14.38 -10.74 5.64
CA SER A 258 14.10 -10.65 7.07
C SER A 258 12.62 -10.77 7.41
N GLU A 259 11.73 -10.57 6.43
CA GLU A 259 10.29 -10.60 6.63
C GLU A 259 9.71 -11.99 6.32
N TRP A 260 10.24 -12.65 5.29
CA TRP A 260 9.77 -13.96 4.82
C TRP A 260 10.92 -14.94 4.67
N ALA A 261 10.88 -15.99 5.49
CA ALA A 261 11.92 -16.99 5.58
C ALA A 261 11.96 -17.92 4.35
N SER A 262 10.91 -17.91 3.52
CA SER A 262 10.88 -18.66 2.25
C SER A 262 11.55 -17.94 1.07
N MET A 263 11.98 -16.68 1.25
CA MET A 263 12.61 -15.90 0.19
C MET A 263 13.96 -16.52 -0.22
N PRO A 264 14.31 -16.54 -1.52
CA PRO A 264 15.57 -17.12 -1.98
C PRO A 264 16.81 -16.48 -1.35
N GLY A 265 17.76 -17.33 -0.93
CA GLY A 265 19.00 -16.91 -0.28
C GLY A 265 18.85 -16.66 1.22
N THR A 266 17.78 -17.18 1.82
CA THR A 266 17.65 -17.38 3.27
C THR A 266 17.98 -18.84 3.62
N SER A 267 18.19 -19.14 4.90
CA SER A 267 18.45 -20.52 5.35
C SER A 267 17.22 -21.44 5.29
N GLN A 268 16.02 -20.88 5.06
CA GLN A 268 14.74 -21.61 5.08
C GLN A 268 14.01 -21.55 3.73
N ASP A 269 14.72 -21.20 2.64
CA ASP A 269 14.13 -21.10 1.28
C ASP A 269 13.71 -22.46 0.68
N GLN A 270 14.08 -23.57 1.33
CA GLN A 270 13.80 -24.94 0.90
C GLN A 270 14.27 -25.20 -0.55
N GLY A 271 15.39 -24.58 -0.96
CA GLY A 271 15.94 -24.69 -2.31
C GLY A 271 15.21 -23.85 -3.36
N TYR A 272 14.31 -22.94 -2.95
CA TYR A 272 13.66 -22.00 -3.86
C TYR A 272 14.64 -20.93 -4.34
N THR A 273 14.95 -20.96 -5.63
CA THR A 273 15.99 -20.13 -6.23
C THR A 273 15.45 -18.80 -6.76
N MET A 274 16.33 -17.80 -6.94
CA MET A 274 15.96 -16.56 -7.62
C MET A 274 15.49 -16.77 -9.06
N ALA A 275 16.00 -17.78 -9.76
CA ALA A 275 15.55 -18.11 -11.11
C ALA A 275 14.10 -18.63 -11.12
N GLN A 276 13.74 -19.50 -10.16
CA GLN A 276 12.37 -19.98 -10.00
C GLN A 276 11.43 -18.82 -9.62
N LEU A 277 11.85 -17.93 -8.71
CA LEU A 277 11.06 -16.77 -8.33
C LEU A 277 10.75 -15.85 -9.52
N LYS A 278 11.75 -15.57 -10.36
CA LYS A 278 11.52 -14.77 -11.59
C LYS A 278 10.55 -15.46 -12.54
N SER A 279 10.70 -16.77 -12.75
CA SER A 279 9.81 -17.55 -13.60
C SER A 279 8.37 -17.52 -13.08
N ASP A 280 8.17 -17.73 -11.78
CA ASP A 280 6.84 -17.66 -11.16
C ASP A 280 6.26 -16.25 -11.20
N PHE A 281 7.10 -15.22 -11.04
CA PHE A 281 6.71 -13.83 -11.15
C PHE A 281 6.20 -13.50 -12.56
N ASP A 282 6.95 -13.84 -13.60
CA ASP A 282 6.53 -13.61 -14.98
C ASP A 282 5.25 -14.38 -15.34
N LYS A 283 5.13 -15.61 -14.83
CA LYS A 283 3.91 -16.42 -14.98
C LYS A 283 2.70 -15.74 -14.33
N TYR A 284 2.79 -15.33 -13.07
CA TYR A 284 1.67 -14.73 -12.36
C TYR A 284 1.39 -13.29 -12.79
N VAL A 285 2.38 -12.53 -13.26
CA VAL A 285 2.15 -11.22 -13.88
C VAL A 285 1.23 -11.38 -15.08
N LYS A 286 1.47 -12.37 -15.96
CA LYS A 286 0.58 -12.66 -17.09
C LYS A 286 -0.83 -13.04 -16.63
N GLU A 287 -0.94 -13.85 -15.57
CA GLU A 287 -2.24 -14.22 -14.98
C GLU A 287 -3.04 -12.99 -14.51
N PHE A 288 -2.39 -12.00 -13.91
CA PHE A 288 -3.04 -10.80 -13.35
C PHE A 288 -3.07 -9.59 -14.30
N SER A 289 -2.53 -9.72 -15.52
CA SER A 289 -2.56 -8.65 -16.54
C SER A 289 -3.71 -8.81 -17.55
N ASN A 290 -4.39 -9.95 -17.54
CA ASN A 290 -5.58 -10.23 -18.33
C ASN A 290 -6.86 -9.86 -17.57
#